data_AF-A0AAD2JYZ7-F1
#
_entry.id   AF-A0AAD2JYZ7-F1
#
_cell.length_a   1.000
_cell.length_b   1.000
_cell.length_c   1.000
_cell.angle_alpha   90.00
_cell.angle_beta   90.00
_cell.angle_gamma   90.00
#
_symmetry.space_group_name_H-M   'P 1'
#
loop_
_entity.id
_entity.type
_entity.pdbx_description
1 polymer ?
#
loop_
_entity_poly.entity_id
_entity_poly.type
_entity_poly.pdbx_seq_one_letter_code
_entity_poly.pdbx_strand_id
1 'polypeptide(L)'
;AQVIEHVSWSTETKLRKNGGWTEWHDSCAELHCVQDADRLDAIGAFGILRCAAYSAAVNRYGTDLTMFFRADAAPISPLHVPSDDSKLKASAIQHFHDKLVLIRDRLKTEPGKKLGAKRHSVIVAFIESVEEEYRPELADL
;
A
#
# COMPACT_ATOMS: atom_id res chain seq x y z
N ALA A 1 -21.36 -22.06 16.76
CA ALA A 1 -20.46 -20.92 16.47
C ALA A 1 -20.21 -20.88 14.97
N GLN A 2 -20.23 -19.71 14.35
CA GLN A 2 -19.83 -19.55 12.94
C GLN A 2 -18.33 -19.31 12.86
N VAL A 3 -17.69 -19.86 11.84
CA VAL A 3 -16.23 -19.82 11.63
C VAL A 3 -15.92 -18.93 10.43
N ILE A 4 -14.91 -18.08 10.59
CA ILE A 4 -14.41 -17.21 9.53
C ILE A 4 -13.09 -17.79 9.03
N GLU A 5 -13.09 -18.31 7.81
CA GLU A 5 -11.89 -18.95 7.24
C GLU A 5 -10.84 -17.92 6.78
N HIS A 6 -11.29 -16.74 6.34
CA HIS A 6 -10.43 -15.73 5.74
C HIS A 6 -10.91 -14.32 6.06
N VAL A 7 -9.96 -13.44 6.38
CA VAL A 7 -10.21 -12.02 6.67
C VAL A 7 -9.67 -11.07 5.58
N SER A 8 -9.02 -11.61 4.55
CA SER A 8 -8.40 -10.81 3.49
C SER A 8 -9.42 -10.05 2.65
N TRP A 9 -9.05 -8.87 2.15
CA TRP A 9 -9.90 -8.06 1.27
C TRP A 9 -10.26 -8.80 -0.03
N SER A 10 -9.32 -9.55 -0.60
CA SER A 10 -9.54 -10.34 -1.82
C SER A 10 -10.61 -11.41 -1.58
N THR A 11 -10.62 -12.03 -0.40
CA THR A 11 -11.64 -13.03 -0.05
C THR A 11 -12.99 -12.36 0.19
N GLU A 12 -13.05 -11.25 0.92
CA GLU A 12 -14.30 -10.47 1.09
C GLU A 12 -14.92 -10.08 -0.26
N THR A 13 -14.09 -9.60 -1.20
CA THR A 13 -14.56 -9.18 -2.53
C THR A 13 -15.11 -10.36 -3.34
N LYS A 14 -14.43 -11.51 -3.29
CA LYS A 14 -14.89 -12.76 -3.94
C LYS A 14 -16.20 -13.25 -3.33
N LEU A 15 -16.33 -13.24 -2.00
CA LEU A 15 -17.54 -13.64 -1.30
C LEU A 15 -18.72 -12.73 -1.64
N ARG A 16 -18.51 -11.41 -1.66
CA ARG A 16 -19.55 -10.45 -2.09
C ARG A 16 -19.99 -10.69 -3.53
N LYS A 17 -19.05 -10.91 -4.45
CA LYS A 17 -19.38 -11.18 -5.86
C LYS A 17 -20.15 -12.48 -6.06
N ASN A 18 -19.82 -13.52 -5.30
CA ASN A 18 -20.42 -14.84 -5.44
C ASN A 18 -21.67 -15.04 -4.56
N GLY A 19 -22.14 -14.00 -3.87
CA GLY A 19 -23.29 -14.08 -2.97
C GLY A 19 -23.04 -14.85 -1.66
N GLY A 20 -21.79 -15.19 -1.34
CA GLY A 20 -21.39 -15.85 -0.10
C GLY A 20 -21.25 -14.89 1.09
N TRP A 21 -21.30 -13.58 0.83
CA TRP A 21 -21.32 -12.56 1.87
C TRP A 21 -22.74 -12.32 2.36
N THR A 22 -22.99 -12.59 3.64
CA THR A 22 -24.33 -12.55 4.25
C THR A 22 -24.46 -11.41 5.26
N GLU A 23 -25.69 -11.11 5.69
CA GLU A 23 -25.99 -10.10 6.72
C GLU A 23 -25.23 -10.32 8.04
N TRP A 24 -24.95 -11.58 8.39
CA TRP A 24 -24.14 -11.90 9.54
C TRP A 24 -22.71 -11.31 9.45
N HIS A 25 -22.11 -11.31 8.26
CA HIS A 25 -20.78 -10.75 8.06
C HIS A 25 -20.77 -9.23 8.22
N ASP A 26 -21.84 -8.55 7.77
CA ASP A 26 -21.96 -7.09 7.91
C ASP A 26 -22.28 -6.64 9.36
N SER A 27 -22.79 -7.55 10.19
CA SER A 27 -23.11 -7.26 11.61
C SER A 27 -22.06 -7.78 12.61
N CYS A 28 -21.08 -8.59 12.18
CA CYS A 28 -20.06 -9.14 13.07
C CYS A 28 -18.95 -8.13 13.39
N ALA A 29 -18.98 -7.60 14.62
CA ALA A 29 -18.01 -6.63 15.09
C ALA A 29 -16.57 -7.19 15.17
N GLU A 30 -16.41 -8.43 15.61
CA GLU A 30 -15.12 -9.10 15.73
C GLU A 30 -14.44 -9.28 14.36
N LEU A 31 -15.22 -9.66 13.33
CA LEU A 31 -14.74 -9.72 11.95
C LEU A 31 -14.22 -8.34 11.51
N HIS A 32 -15.00 -7.29 11.74
CA HIS A 32 -14.62 -5.94 11.37
C HIS A 32 -13.35 -5.47 12.07
N CYS A 33 -13.21 -5.75 13.37
CA CYS A 33 -12.00 -5.45 14.14
C CYS A 33 -10.77 -6.15 13.56
N VAL A 34 -10.86 -7.45 13.25
CA VAL A 34 -9.73 -8.22 12.70
C VAL A 34 -9.38 -7.76 11.28
N GLN A 35 -10.38 -7.49 10.44
CA GLN A 35 -10.15 -6.98 9.08
C GLN A 35 -9.50 -5.60 9.08
N ASP A 36 -9.95 -4.70 9.96
CA ASP A 36 -9.33 -3.39 10.11
C ASP A 36 -7.90 -3.50 10.64
N ALA A 37 -7.62 -4.40 11.58
CA ALA A 37 -6.27 -4.62 12.09
C ALA A 37 -5.29 -5.07 11.00
N ASP A 38 -5.67 -6.07 10.18
CA ASP A 38 -4.89 -6.54 9.03
C ASP A 38 -4.61 -5.41 8.02
N ARG A 39 -5.65 -4.61 7.71
CA ARG A 39 -5.55 -3.47 6.79
C ARG A 39 -4.69 -2.34 7.32
N LEU A 40 -4.83 -2.03 8.61
CA LEU A 40 -4.04 -0.98 9.25
C LEU A 40 -2.56 -1.34 9.24
N ASP A 41 -2.20 -2.61 9.48
CA ASP A 41 -0.81 -3.07 9.44
C ASP A 41 -0.16 -2.90 8.06
N ALA A 42 -0.97 -2.93 7.01
CA ALA A 42 -0.50 -2.67 5.66
C ALA A 42 -0.14 -1.20 5.37
N ILE A 43 -0.53 -0.23 6.21
CA ILE A 43 -0.34 1.21 5.98
C ILE A 43 0.46 1.89 7.10
N GLY A 44 0.88 3.14 6.86
CA GLY A 44 1.73 3.93 7.76
C GLY A 44 3.21 3.58 7.62
N ALA A 45 4.01 3.97 8.61
CA ALA A 45 5.47 3.81 8.58
C ALA A 45 5.92 2.34 8.37
N PHE A 46 5.32 1.39 9.10
CA PHE A 46 5.60 -0.03 8.90
C PHE A 46 5.14 -0.55 7.54
N GLY A 47 4.02 -0.03 7.01
CA GLY A 47 3.58 -0.33 5.65
C GLY A 47 4.61 0.09 4.59
N ILE A 48 5.19 1.29 4.73
CA ILE A 48 6.27 1.78 3.87
C ILE A 48 7.49 0.86 3.93
N LEU A 49 7.97 0.56 5.15
CA LEU A 49 9.11 -0.32 5.37
C LEU A 49 8.89 -1.71 4.79
N ARG A 50 7.69 -2.28 4.96
CA ARG A 50 7.36 -3.61 4.45
C ARG A 50 7.31 -3.63 2.92
N CYS A 51 6.79 -2.58 2.28
CA CYS A 51 6.83 -2.43 0.84
C CYS A 51 8.27 -2.32 0.33
N ALA A 52 9.11 -1.49 0.95
CA ALA A 52 10.52 -1.37 0.59
C ALA A 52 11.27 -2.70 0.75
N ALA A 53 11.09 -3.40 1.87
CA ALA A 53 11.72 -4.68 2.14
C ALA A 53 11.27 -5.79 1.18
N TYR A 54 9.97 -5.86 0.88
CA TYR A 54 9.44 -6.82 -0.09
C TYR A 54 10.01 -6.57 -1.49
N SER A 55 10.02 -5.31 -1.93
CA SER A 55 10.63 -4.93 -3.20
C SER A 55 12.12 -5.30 -3.24
N ALA A 56 12.87 -5.07 -2.15
CA ALA A 56 14.27 -5.49 -2.03
C ALA A 56 14.45 -7.00 -2.21
N ALA A 57 13.62 -7.79 -1.52
CA ALA A 57 13.76 -9.23 -1.43
C ALA A 57 13.33 -9.98 -2.71
N VAL A 58 12.30 -9.47 -3.39
CA VAL A 58 11.77 -10.07 -4.62
C VAL A 58 12.60 -9.66 -5.84
N ASN A 59 13.21 -8.47 -5.83
CA ASN A 59 13.93 -7.92 -6.99
C ASN A 59 15.45 -8.20 -6.94
N ARG A 60 15.83 -9.49 -6.81
CA ARG A 60 17.21 -9.99 -6.65
C ARG A 60 18.16 -9.77 -7.85
N TYR A 61 18.30 -8.54 -8.36
CA TYR A 61 19.40 -8.18 -9.28
C TYR A 61 20.05 -6.80 -8.99
N GLY A 62 19.96 -6.30 -7.76
CA GLY A 62 20.79 -5.16 -7.34
C GLY A 62 20.75 -4.97 -5.84
N THR A 63 21.84 -5.32 -5.14
CA THR A 63 22.10 -5.05 -3.71
C THR A 63 22.36 -3.58 -3.41
N ASP A 64 21.82 -2.68 -4.23
CA ASP A 64 22.03 -1.25 -4.12
C ASP A 64 20.70 -0.60 -3.77
N LEU A 65 20.61 -0.04 -2.56
CA LEU A 65 19.42 0.72 -2.16
C LEU A 65 19.19 1.94 -3.06
N THR A 66 20.18 2.41 -3.81
CA THR A 66 20.01 3.47 -4.83
C THR A 66 19.42 2.95 -6.15
N MET A 67 19.33 1.64 -6.37
CA MET A 67 18.55 1.06 -7.49
C MET A 67 17.03 1.19 -7.29
N PHE A 68 16.57 1.50 -6.07
CA PHE A 68 15.18 1.93 -5.82
C PHE A 68 14.85 3.28 -6.48
N PHE A 69 15.88 3.97 -6.94
CA PHE A 69 15.97 5.42 -6.93
C PHE A 69 16.64 5.96 -8.21
N ARG A 70 16.90 5.10 -9.21
CA ARG A 70 17.55 5.45 -10.48
C ARG A 70 16.77 4.91 -11.68
N ALA A 71 16.62 5.74 -12.71
CA ALA A 71 15.87 5.43 -13.93
C ALA A 71 16.70 4.68 -15.01
N ASP A 72 18.01 4.51 -14.81
CA ASP A 72 18.96 4.04 -15.83
C ASP A 72 19.26 2.53 -15.82
N ALA A 73 18.69 1.76 -14.88
CA ALA A 73 18.90 0.30 -14.77
C ALA A 73 17.62 -0.51 -15.06
N ALA A 74 17.58 -1.20 -16.20
CA ALA A 74 16.49 -2.13 -16.56
C ALA A 74 16.62 -3.50 -15.84
N PRO A 75 15.53 -4.27 -15.60
CA PRO A 75 14.12 -3.94 -15.50
C PRO A 75 13.73 -3.94 -14.00
N ILE A 76 13.99 -2.86 -13.31
CA ILE A 76 13.54 -2.67 -11.93
C ILE A 76 12.34 -1.75 -12.00
N SER A 77 11.18 -2.18 -11.51
CA SER A 77 10.05 -1.29 -11.23
C SER A 77 10.55 -0.18 -10.29
N PRO A 78 10.78 1.06 -10.76
CA PRO A 78 11.41 2.10 -9.96
C PRO A 78 10.53 2.42 -8.75
N LEU A 79 11.03 3.04 -7.67
CA LEU A 79 10.12 3.55 -6.64
C LEU A 79 9.28 4.70 -7.21
N HIS A 80 9.91 5.64 -7.92
CA HIS A 80 9.27 6.77 -8.58
C HIS A 80 9.49 6.70 -10.10
N VAL A 81 8.45 6.90 -10.90
CA VAL A 81 8.55 7.13 -12.33
C VAL A 81 7.97 8.52 -12.55
N PRO A 82 8.72 9.48 -13.12
CA PRO A 82 8.17 10.77 -13.50
C PRO A 82 6.92 10.56 -14.36
N SER A 83 5.85 11.32 -14.12
CA SER A 83 4.55 11.12 -14.77
C SER A 83 4.56 11.16 -16.30
N ASP A 84 5.65 11.64 -16.90
CA ASP A 84 5.83 11.80 -18.36
C ASP A 84 6.60 10.63 -19.03
N ASP A 85 7.13 9.67 -18.26
CA ASP A 85 7.92 8.56 -18.83
C ASP A 85 7.09 7.27 -19.03
N SER A 86 6.47 7.17 -20.21
CA SER A 86 5.62 6.04 -20.63
C SER A 86 6.35 4.68 -20.75
N LYS A 87 7.68 4.63 -20.59
CA LYS A 87 8.49 3.41 -20.78
C LYS A 87 8.58 2.51 -19.54
N LEU A 88 8.30 3.02 -18.34
CA LEU A 88 8.43 2.28 -17.07
C LEU A 88 7.03 2.02 -16.48
N LYS A 89 6.55 0.77 -16.63
CA LYS A 89 5.11 0.42 -16.49
C LYS A 89 4.57 0.28 -15.06
N ALA A 90 5.42 0.19 -14.03
CA ALA A 90 4.96 0.06 -12.65
C ALA A 90 6.06 0.50 -11.70
N SER A 91 5.74 1.45 -10.81
CA SER A 91 6.63 1.89 -9.75
C SER A 91 6.12 1.43 -8.38
N ALA A 92 7.00 1.31 -7.39
CA ALA A 92 6.54 0.99 -6.05
C ALA A 92 5.69 2.14 -5.45
N ILE A 93 5.89 3.41 -5.83
CA ILE A 93 5.00 4.55 -5.54
C ILE A 93 3.64 4.39 -6.21
N GLN A 94 3.60 3.90 -7.44
CA GLN A 94 2.32 3.58 -8.08
C GLN A 94 1.57 2.52 -7.27
N HIS A 95 2.26 1.52 -6.68
CA HIS A 95 1.64 0.61 -5.72
C HIS A 95 1.15 1.27 -4.42
N PHE A 96 1.79 2.35 -3.94
CA PHE A 96 1.25 3.15 -2.83
C PHE A 96 -0.07 3.82 -3.24
N HIS A 97 -0.15 4.46 -4.41
CA HIS A 97 -1.36 5.13 -4.91
C HIS A 97 -2.49 4.16 -5.23
N ASP A 98 -2.20 3.06 -5.94
CA ASP A 98 -3.19 2.11 -6.41
C ASP A 98 -3.84 1.31 -5.28
N LYS A 99 -3.10 1.10 -4.18
CA LYS A 99 -3.50 0.15 -3.14
C LYS A 99 -3.54 0.75 -1.75
N LEU A 100 -2.47 1.40 -1.28
CA LEU A 100 -2.33 1.79 0.12
C LEU A 100 -3.12 3.04 0.48
N VAL A 101 -3.24 4.00 -0.45
CA VAL A 101 -4.06 5.20 -0.30
C VAL A 101 -5.55 4.84 -0.13
N LEU A 102 -6.03 3.81 -0.85
CA LEU A 102 -7.43 3.38 -0.83
C LEU A 102 -7.85 2.61 0.43
N ILE A 103 -6.90 2.19 1.28
CA ILE A 103 -7.19 1.35 2.45
C ILE A 103 -7.98 2.11 3.51
N ARG A 104 -7.69 3.40 3.73
CA ARG A 104 -8.38 4.22 4.75
C ARG A 104 -9.89 4.21 4.56
N ASP A 105 -10.33 4.33 3.32
CA ASP A 105 -11.75 4.48 2.98
C ASP A 105 -12.51 3.13 3.05
N ARG A 106 -11.79 2.03 3.30
CA ARG A 106 -12.32 0.66 3.40
C ARG A 106 -12.34 0.14 4.84
N LEU A 107 -11.94 0.95 5.81
CA LEU A 107 -11.97 0.61 7.23
C LEU A 107 -13.41 0.67 7.76
N LYS A 108 -13.80 -0.34 8.51
CA LYS A 108 -15.19 -0.58 8.91
C LYS A 108 -15.52 0.06 10.26
N THR A 109 -14.56 0.04 11.19
CA THR A 109 -14.73 0.51 12.56
C THR A 109 -14.33 1.98 12.71
N GLU A 110 -15.00 2.72 13.61
CA GLU A 110 -14.65 4.12 13.90
C GLU A 110 -13.22 4.29 14.45
N PRO A 111 -12.73 3.47 15.40
CA PRO A 111 -11.33 3.51 15.81
C PRO A 111 -10.38 3.19 14.65
N GLY A 112 -10.76 2.23 13.80
CA GLY A 112 -10.01 1.85 12.61
C GLY A 112 -9.82 3.05 11.69
N LYS A 113 -10.91 3.72 11.30
CA LYS A 113 -10.88 4.93 10.45
C LYS A 113 -9.99 6.04 11.04
N LYS A 114 -10.07 6.29 12.35
CA LYS A 114 -9.21 7.29 13.03
C LYS A 114 -7.72 6.95 12.93
N LEU A 115 -7.35 5.70 13.21
CA LEU A 115 -5.98 5.23 13.07
C LEU A 115 -5.53 5.25 11.61
N GLY A 116 -6.42 4.86 10.70
CA GLY A 116 -6.19 4.82 9.25
C GLY A 116 -5.89 6.20 8.69
N ALA A 117 -6.61 7.24 9.12
CA ALA A 117 -6.35 8.62 8.73
C ALA A 117 -4.92 9.07 9.12
N LYS A 118 -4.50 8.79 10.36
CA LYS A 118 -3.14 9.10 10.83
C LYS A 118 -2.07 8.32 10.06
N ARG A 119 -2.29 7.04 9.78
CA ARG A 119 -1.32 6.22 9.02
C ARG A 119 -1.27 6.63 7.55
N HIS A 120 -2.40 7.04 6.99
CA HIS A 120 -2.49 7.54 5.63
C HIS A 120 -1.73 8.86 5.46
N SER A 121 -1.84 9.81 6.39
CA SER A 121 -1.08 11.06 6.30
C SER A 121 0.43 10.85 6.29
N VAL A 122 0.93 9.83 7.00
CA VAL A 122 2.35 9.43 6.95
C VAL A 122 2.75 8.94 5.56
N ILE A 123 1.88 8.17 4.89
CA ILE A 123 2.15 7.70 3.52
C ILE A 123 2.20 8.88 2.55
N VAL A 124 1.22 9.79 2.62
CA VAL A 124 1.16 10.96 1.73
C VAL A 124 2.40 11.84 1.92
N ALA A 125 2.75 12.18 3.16
CA ALA A 125 3.94 12.98 3.45
C ALA A 125 5.24 12.30 3.00
N PHE A 126 5.32 10.97 3.09
CA PHE A 126 6.47 10.22 2.57
C PHE A 126 6.56 10.30 1.04
N ILE A 127 5.44 10.16 0.33
CA ILE A 127 5.41 10.29 -1.13
C ILE A 127 5.82 11.71 -1.54
N GLU A 128 5.26 12.74 -0.90
CA GLU A 128 5.60 14.14 -1.17
C GLU A 128 7.10 14.42 -0.94
N SER A 129 7.68 13.94 0.17
CA SER A 129 9.12 14.07 0.45
C SER A 129 9.96 13.42 -0.64
N VAL A 130 9.58 12.22 -1.09
CA VAL A 130 10.29 11.53 -2.16
C VAL A 130 10.15 12.32 -3.47
N GLU A 131 8.98 12.85 -3.81
CA GLU A 131 8.80 13.65 -5.03
C GLU A 131 9.63 14.94 -5.01
N GLU A 132 9.76 15.59 -3.85
CA GLU A 132 10.58 16.80 -3.67
C GLU A 132 12.07 16.50 -3.82
N GLU A 133 12.58 15.45 -3.17
CA GLU A 133 13.98 15.03 -3.26
C GLU A 133 14.40 14.66 -4.69
N TYR A 134 13.44 14.24 -5.52
CA TYR A 134 13.66 13.83 -6.90
C TYR A 134 13.49 14.95 -7.92
N ARG A 135 13.05 16.14 -7.51
CA ARG A 135 12.91 17.27 -8.42
C ARG A 135 14.32 17.73 -8.86
N PRO A 136 14.64 17.72 -10.16
CA PRO A 136 16.00 18.03 -10.65
C PRO A 136 16.51 19.42 -10.24
N GLU A 137 15.61 20.35 -9.92
CA GLU A 137 15.90 21.75 -9.61
C GLU A 137 16.67 21.96 -8.28
N LEU A 138 16.83 20.91 -7.46
CA LEU A 138 17.62 20.93 -6.22
C LEU A 138 19.00 20.27 -6.37
N ALA A 139 19.36 19.75 -7.55
CA ALA A 139 20.65 19.08 -7.77
C ALA A 139 21.86 20.03 -7.86
N ASP A 140 21.63 21.35 -7.88
CA ASP A 140 22.66 22.39 -8.02
C ASP A 140 22.94 23.17 -6.71
N LEU A 141 22.53 22.65 -5.54
CA LEU A 141 22.87 23.19 -4.21
C LEU A 141 24.12 22.54 -3.60
#